data_AF-A0A2S9XCY6-F1
#
_entry.id   AF-A0A2S9XCY6-F1
#
_cell.length_a   1.000
_cell.length_b   1.000
_cell.length_c   1.000
_cell.angle_alpha   90.00
_cell.angle_beta   90.00
_cell.angle_gamma   90.00
#
_symmetry.space_group_name_H-M   'P 1'
#
loop_
_entity.id
_entity.type
_entity.pdbx_description
1 polymer ?
#
loop_
_entity_poly.entity_id
_entity_poly.type
_entity_poly.pdbx_seq_one_letter_code
_entity_poly.pdbx_strand_id
1 'polypeptide(L)' 'MSAKQSELSFEGDMSRDELLSHLEEFAASMRDGTVRVELGEQQLVLTAAEVVKLAVKAKTKGDAQSVRLELSWPG' A
#
# COMPACT_ATOMS: atom_id res chain seq x y z
N MET A 1 -27.59 -7.82 -3.16
CA MET A 1 -26.92 -6.71 -3.86
C MET A 1 -25.42 -6.98 -3.77
N SER A 2 -24.71 -7.11 -4.88
CA SER A 2 -23.26 -7.34 -4.84
C SER A 2 -22.56 -6.02 -4.47
N ALA A 3 -21.74 -6.04 -3.42
CA ALA A 3 -20.93 -4.87 -3.05
C ALA A 3 -20.02 -4.48 -4.23
N LYS A 4 -19.98 -3.19 -4.58
CA LYS A 4 -19.04 -2.69 -5.60
C LYS A 4 -17.62 -2.84 -5.08
N GLN A 5 -16.78 -3.58 -5.79
CA GLN A 5 -15.34 -3.62 -5.57
C GLN A 5 -14.73 -2.33 -6.13
N SER A 6 -14.01 -1.59 -5.29
CA SER A 6 -13.14 -0.51 -5.72
C SER A 6 -11.70 -0.99 -5.59
N GLU A 7 -10.95 -0.95 -6.69
CA GLU A 7 -9.56 -1.39 -6.76
C GLU A 7 -8.74 -0.30 -7.44
N LEU A 8 -7.58 0.01 -6.85
CA LEU A 8 -6.57 0.90 -7.39
C LEU A 8 -5.26 0.11 -7.47
N SER A 9 -4.70 -0.03 -8.66
CA SER A 9 -3.45 -0.75 -8.91
C SER A 9 -2.58 0.06 -9.87
N PHE A 10 -1.28 0.08 -9.62
CA PHE A 10 -0.32 0.75 -10.48
C PHE A 10 0.97 -0.06 -10.58
N GLU A 11 1.56 -0.07 -11.78
CA GLU A 11 2.85 -0.66 -12.06
C GLU A 11 3.71 0.38 -12.79
N GLY A 12 4.93 0.60 -12.32
CA GLY A 12 5.85 1.57 -12.88
C GLY A 12 7.10 1.72 -12.03
N ASP A 13 8.12 2.37 -12.60
CA ASP A 13 9.34 2.72 -11.89
C ASP A 13 9.16 4.09 -11.23
N MET A 14 9.61 4.21 -9.99
CA MET A 14 9.68 5.48 -9.26
C MET A 14 11.08 5.64 -8.66
N SER A 15 11.50 6.89 -8.48
CA SER A 15 12.69 7.19 -7.71
C SER A 15 12.51 6.76 -6.25
N ARG A 16 13.64 6.60 -5.55
CA ARG A 16 13.62 6.25 -4.12
C ARG A 16 12.90 7.32 -3.28
N ASP A 17 13.00 8.59 -3.66
CA ASP A 17 12.44 9.69 -2.87
C ASP A 17 10.91 9.76 -3.05
N GLU A 18 10.42 9.49 -4.27
CA GLU A 18 8.98 9.32 -4.54
C GLU A 18 8.42 8.13 -3.75
N LEU A 19 9.12 6.98 -3.75
CA LEU A 19 8.74 5.81 -2.97
C LEU A 19 8.65 6.12 -1.47
N LEU A 20 9.64 6.82 -0.93
CA LEU A 20 9.66 7.18 0.49
C LEU A 20 8.49 8.10 0.84
N SER A 21 8.19 9.08 -0.02
CA SER A 21 7.07 9.99 0.16
C SER A 21 5.74 9.24 0.24
N HIS A 22 5.52 8.29 -0.68
CA HIS A 22 4.33 7.42 -0.65
C HIS A 22 4.24 6.56 0.62
N LEU A 23 5.35 5.98 1.07
CA LEU A 23 5.37 5.15 2.28
C LEU A 23 5.15 5.97 3.55
N GLU A 24 5.65 7.21 3.60
CA GLU A 24 5.46 8.13 4.71
C GLU A 24 3.99 8.59 4.81
N GLU A 25 3.38 8.95 3.69
CA GLU A 25 1.95 9.31 3.63
C GLU A 25 1.06 8.12 3.99
N PHE A 26 1.38 6.92 3.49
CA PHE A 26 0.70 5.69 3.86
C PHE A 26 0.75 5.48 5.38
N ALA A 27 1.95 5.55 5.97
CA ALA A 27 2.14 5.38 7.40
C ALA A 27 1.46 6.46 8.24
N ALA A 28 1.45 7.71 7.77
CA ALA A 28 0.75 8.81 8.41
C ALA A 28 -0.77 8.56 8.43
N SER A 29 -1.37 8.23 7.28
CA SER A 29 -2.81 7.95 7.20
C SER A 29 -3.21 6.78 8.11
N MET A 30 -2.38 5.73 8.18
CA MET A 30 -2.62 4.55 9.01
C MET A 30 -2.63 4.87 10.49
N ARG A 31 -1.78 5.79 10.95
CA ARG A 31 -1.80 6.30 12.34
C ARG A 31 -3.09 7.04 12.66
N ASP A 32 -3.70 7.68 11.68
CA ASP A 32 -4.96 8.40 11.80
C ASP A 32 -6.20 7.48 11.65
N GLY A 33 -6.00 6.16 11.55
CA GLY A 33 -7.08 5.17 11.44
C GLY A 33 -7.64 5.00 10.03
N THR A 34 -6.98 5.54 9.02
CA THR A 34 -7.36 5.36 7.60
C THR A 34 -6.19 4.80 6.81
N VAL A 35 -6.40 4.28 5.61
CA VAL A 35 -5.29 4.00 4.69
C VAL A 35 -5.61 4.69 3.40
N ARG A 36 -4.78 5.66 3.04
CA ARG A 36 -4.93 6.37 1.78
C ARG A 36 -3.94 5.85 0.75
N VAL A 37 -4.46 5.51 -0.42
CA VAL A 37 -3.67 5.16 -1.60
C VAL A 37 -3.99 6.20 -2.67
N GLU A 38 -3.00 6.98 -3.08
CA GLU A 38 -3.10 8.04 -4.08
C GLU A 38 -2.19 7.74 -5.27
N LEU A 39 -2.67 8.02 -6.49
CA LEU A 39 -1.88 8.02 -7.72
C LEU A 39 -2.44 9.06 -8.69
N GLY A 40 -1.72 10.18 -8.85
CA GLY A 40 -2.19 11.29 -9.68
C GLY A 40 -3.53 11.83 -9.16
N GLU A 41 -4.57 11.74 -9.99
CA GLU A 41 -5.93 12.19 -9.62
C GLU A 41 -6.79 11.09 -8.99
N GLN A 42 -6.28 9.86 -8.90
CA GLN A 42 -7.01 8.73 -8.33
C GLN A 42 -6.67 8.56 -6.85
N GLN A 43 -7.70 8.32 -6.04
CA GLN A 43 -7.56 8.09 -4.61
C GLN A 43 -8.51 6.99 -4.15
N LEU A 44 -8.01 6.11 -3.28
CA LEU A 44 -8.80 5.18 -2.50
C LEU A 44 -8.51 5.41 -1.00
N VAL A 45 -9.58 5.53 -0.21
CA VAL A 45 -9.49 5.63 1.26
C VAL A 45 -10.13 4.40 1.86
N LEU A 46 -9.35 3.66 2.64
CA LEU A 46 -9.81 2.51 3.41
C LEU A 46 -9.86 2.89 4.90
N THR A 47 -10.73 2.25 5.67
CA THR A 47 -10.69 2.33 7.13
C THR A 47 -9.65 1.33 7.63
N ALA A 48 -8.68 1.78 8.41
CA ALA A 48 -7.69 0.89 9.00
C ALA A 48 -8.32 0.14 10.19
N ALA A 49 -8.11 -1.17 10.27
CA ALA A 49 -8.48 -1.94 11.45
C ALA A 49 -7.41 -1.79 12.55
N GLU A 50 -7.80 -1.97 13.83
CA GLU A 50 -6.86 -2.00 14.96
C GLU A 50 -5.81 -3.12 14.82
N VAL A 51 -6.20 -4.24 14.21
CA VAL A 51 -5.32 -5.39 13.97
C VAL A 51 -5.20 -5.63 12.47
N VAL A 52 -3.97 -5.55 11.95
CA VAL A 52 -3.64 -5.78 10.56
C VAL A 52 -2.78 -7.03 10.41
N LYS A 53 -3.14 -7.89 9.47
CA LYS A 53 -2.29 -9.02 9.06
C LYS A 53 -1.22 -8.51 8.11
N LEU A 54 0.04 -8.73 8.47
CA LEU A 54 1.21 -8.39 7.66
C LEU A 54 1.90 -9.67 7.17
N ALA A 55 2.17 -9.74 5.87
CA ALA A 55 3.07 -10.71 5.28
C ALA A 55 4.21 -10.00 4.53
N VAL A 56 5.45 -10.40 4.81
CA VAL A 56 6.65 -9.83 4.19
C VAL A 56 7.39 -10.92 3.44
N LYS A 57 7.74 -10.65 2.18
CA LYS A 57 8.61 -11.50 1.37
C LYS A 57 9.74 -10.67 0.80
N ALA A 58 10.98 -11.07 1.06
CA ALA A 58 12.16 -10.48 0.45
C ALA A 58 12.92 -11.56 -0.34
N LYS A 59 13.46 -11.20 -1.51
CA LYS A 59 14.27 -12.11 -2.33
C LYS A 59 15.43 -11.36 -2.97
N THR A 60 16.54 -12.06 -3.14
CA THR A 60 17.68 -11.64 -3.96
C THR A 60 17.98 -12.73 -4.99
N LYS A 61 18.29 -12.35 -6.23
CA LYS A 61 18.66 -13.28 -7.31
C LYS A 61 19.66 -12.59 -8.24
N GLY A 62 20.95 -12.92 -8.09
CA GLY A 62 22.01 -12.14 -8.72
C GLY A 62 21.99 -10.70 -8.20
N ASP A 63 22.01 -9.74 -9.11
CA ASP A 63 21.93 -8.30 -8.77
C ASP A 63 20.49 -7.82 -8.52
N ALA A 64 19.48 -8.65 -8.83
CA ALA A 64 18.08 -8.29 -8.63
C ALA A 64 17.67 -8.46 -7.17
N GLN A 65 17.02 -7.42 -6.61
CA GLN A 65 16.48 -7.40 -5.26
C GLN A 65 15.00 -7.03 -5.31
N SER A 66 14.19 -7.60 -4.42
CA SER A 66 12.80 -7.15 -4.27
C SER A 66 12.27 -7.42 -2.87
N VAL A 67 11.39 -6.54 -2.42
CA VAL A 67 10.58 -6.71 -1.21
C VAL A 67 9.11 -6.60 -1.60
N ARG A 68 8.27 -7.50 -1.09
CA ARG A 68 6.81 -7.41 -1.15
C ARG A 68 6.28 -7.31 0.27
N LEU A 69 5.48 -6.27 0.50
CA LEU A 69 4.66 -6.08 1.69
C LEU A 69 3.21 -6.35 1.29
N GLU A 70 2.54 -7.21 2.03
CA GLU A 70 1.12 -7.48 1.86
C GLU A 70 0.43 -7.24 3.20
N LEU A 71 -0.47 -6.26 3.22
CA LEU A 71 -1.27 -5.90 4.39
C LEU A 71 -2.73 -6.23 4.08
N SER A 72 -3.42 -6.84 5.04
CA SER A 72 -4.84 -7.16 4.91
C SER A 72 -5.53 -7.08 6.27
N TRP A 73 -6.79 -6.68 6.25
CA TRP A 73 -7.64 -6.61 7.42
C TRP A 73 -9.11 -6.84 7.04
N PRO A 74 -9.97 -7.26 7.99
CA PRO A 74 -11.42 -7.28 7.79
C PRO A 74 -11.93 -5.85 7.59
N GLY A 75 -12.75 -5.64 6.56
CA GLY A 75 -13.43 -4.38 6.27
C GLY A 75 -14.92 -4.44 6.55
#